data_AF-A0A932I9A0-F1
#
_entry.id   AF-A0A932I9A0-F1
#
_cell.length_a   1.000
_cell.length_b   1.000
_cell.length_c   1.000
_cell.angle_alpha   90.00
_cell.angle_beta   90.00
_cell.angle_gamma   90.00
#
_symmetry.space_group_name_H-M   'P 1'
#
loop_
_entity.id
_entity.type
_entity.pdbx_description
1 polymer ?
#
loop_
_entity_poly.entity_id
_entity_poly.type
_entity_poly.pdbx_seq_one_letter_code
_entity_poly.pdbx_strand_id
1 'polypeptide(L)'
;MKRILLAFLLVGFVQAAQAQLNPVTWTFSAKKISDKTYEVQLKATIQAKWHLYSQSQPEDAIAIPTAFVFSPNPLFTLQGKVKETGKMEKYTDKTLGVSANQYSNTVMFTQVVKLKGNVKTSITGNVEYQTCDDEKCLPPKKVNFKVALD
;
A
#
# COMPACT_ATOMS: atom_id res chain seq x y z
N MET A 1 -30.26 60.32 7.17
CA MET A 1 -31.34 59.42 6.72
C MET A 1 -30.92 58.72 5.43
N LYS A 2 -31.09 57.39 5.42
CA LYS A 2 -31.26 56.52 4.23
C LYS A 2 -30.05 56.24 3.32
N ARG A 3 -29.68 54.95 3.37
CA ARG A 3 -29.32 54.04 2.26
C ARG A 3 -27.91 54.30 1.71
N ILE A 4 -27.03 53.30 1.57
CA ILE A 4 -27.23 52.07 0.80
C ILE A 4 -26.40 50.93 1.41
N LEU A 5 -27.06 49.78 1.57
CA LEU A 5 -26.45 48.49 1.85
C LEU A 5 -25.59 48.04 0.65
N LEU A 6 -24.36 47.63 0.92
CA LEU A 6 -23.67 46.61 0.11
C LEU A 6 -22.90 45.71 1.08
N ALA A 7 -23.67 44.83 1.73
CA ALA A 7 -23.13 43.70 2.46
C ALA A 7 -22.50 42.75 1.44
N PHE A 8 -21.18 42.83 1.26
CA PHE A 8 -20.41 41.77 0.63
C PHE A 8 -20.48 40.56 1.56
N LEU A 9 -21.38 39.64 1.25
CA LEU A 9 -21.48 38.34 1.90
C LEU A 9 -20.26 37.51 1.47
N LEU A 10 -19.13 37.70 2.16
CA LEU A 10 -18.00 36.78 2.13
C LEU A 10 -18.43 35.51 2.87
N VAL A 11 -19.19 34.66 2.18
CA VAL A 11 -19.36 33.26 2.58
C VAL A 11 -18.03 32.59 2.26
N GLY A 12 -17.12 32.64 3.24
CA GLY A 12 -15.90 31.85 3.22
C GLY A 12 -16.29 30.38 3.12
N PHE A 13 -16.12 29.81 1.95
CA PHE A 13 -16.24 28.37 1.74
C PHE A 13 -15.02 27.73 2.42
N VAL A 14 -15.13 27.45 3.71
CA VAL A 14 -14.12 26.67 4.43
C VAL A 14 -14.25 25.24 3.90
N GLN A 15 -13.48 24.93 2.85
CA GLN A 15 -13.27 23.54 2.46
C GLN A 15 -12.50 22.88 3.60
N ALA A 16 -13.23 22.23 4.51
CA ALA A 16 -12.63 21.29 5.43
C ALA A 16 -12.07 20.15 4.57
N ALA A 17 -10.75 20.18 4.33
CA ALA A 17 -10.03 19.06 3.78
C ALA A 17 -10.20 17.90 4.77
N GLN A 18 -11.13 16.97 4.48
CA GLN A 18 -11.23 15.73 5.23
C GLN A 18 -9.93 14.98 4.99
N ALA A 19 -9.02 15.04 5.97
CA ALA A 19 -7.81 14.24 5.96
C ALA A 19 -8.24 12.77 5.87
N GLN A 20 -8.03 12.15 4.70
CA GLN A 20 -8.43 10.77 4.47
C GLN A 20 -7.60 9.89 5.39
N LEU A 21 -8.27 9.23 6.35
CA LEU A 21 -7.64 8.33 7.31
C LEU A 21 -6.68 7.38 6.59
N ASN A 22 -5.41 7.37 7.03
CA ASN A 22 -4.37 6.54 6.43
C ASN A 22 -3.71 5.65 7.47
N PRO A 23 -4.32 4.49 7.78
CA PRO A 23 -3.83 3.59 8.82
C PRO A 23 -2.57 2.82 8.41
N VAL A 24 -2.18 2.85 7.13
CA VAL A 24 -1.00 2.16 6.62
C VAL A 24 0.01 3.17 6.08
N THR A 25 1.22 3.13 6.63
CA THR A 25 2.38 3.86 6.11
C THR A 25 3.31 2.90 5.38
N TRP A 26 3.69 3.26 4.16
CA TRP A 26 4.59 2.48 3.33
C TRP A 26 6.00 3.05 3.32
N THR A 27 7.00 2.18 3.44
CA THR A 27 8.42 2.51 3.25
C THR A 27 8.98 1.61 2.16
N PHE A 28 9.73 2.20 1.23
CA PHE A 28 10.29 1.49 0.09
C PHE A 28 11.81 1.64 0.09
N SER A 29 12.52 0.52 -0.01
CA SER A 29 13.98 0.51 -0.04
C SER A 29 14.51 -0.65 -0.88
N ALA A 30 15.78 -0.58 -1.25
CA ALA A 30 16.48 -1.68 -1.90
C ALA A 30 17.69 -2.09 -1.07
N LYS A 31 17.94 -3.39 -1.00
CA LYS A 31 19.12 -3.98 -0.37
C LYS A 31 19.85 -4.81 -1.43
N LYS A 32 21.09 -4.47 -1.71
CA LYS A 32 21.95 -5.32 -2.55
C LYS A 32 22.26 -6.62 -1.81
N ILE A 33 22.00 -7.76 -2.44
CA ILE A 33 22.21 -9.09 -1.84
C ILE A 33 23.29 -9.90 -2.54
N SER A 34 23.62 -9.58 -3.79
CA SER A 34 24.78 -10.13 -4.52
C SER A 34 25.10 -9.26 -5.74
N ASP A 35 26.03 -9.71 -6.61
CA ASP A 35 26.30 -9.00 -7.86
C ASP A 35 25.00 -8.84 -8.67
N LYS A 36 24.71 -7.58 -9.03
CA LYS A 36 23.51 -7.15 -9.78
C LYS A 36 22.17 -7.59 -9.20
N THR A 37 22.12 -8.11 -7.98
CA THR A 37 20.89 -8.66 -7.40
C THR A 37 20.50 -7.91 -6.15
N TYR A 38 19.24 -7.51 -6.10
CA TYR A 38 18.67 -6.64 -5.09
C TYR A 38 17.38 -7.23 -4.55
N GLU A 39 17.16 -7.08 -3.25
CA GLU A 39 15.86 -7.20 -2.63
C GLU A 39 15.22 -5.82 -2.54
N VAL A 40 14.10 -5.64 -3.21
CA VAL A 40 13.24 -4.46 -3.08
C VAL A 40 12.27 -4.74 -1.94
N GLN A 41 12.43 -3.99 -0.86
CA GLN A 41 11.70 -4.13 0.38
C GLN A 41 10.59 -3.07 0.44
N LEU A 42 9.34 -3.52 0.38
CA LEU A 42 8.13 -2.70 0.47
C LEU A 42 7.47 -2.99 1.83
N LYS A 43 7.79 -2.17 2.83
CA LYS A 43 7.33 -2.36 4.21
C LYS A 43 6.03 -1.61 4.44
N ALA A 44 5.01 -2.31 4.92
CA ALA A 44 3.82 -1.70 5.50
C ALA A 44 3.97 -1.63 7.03
N THR A 45 3.69 -0.45 7.58
CA THR A 45 3.47 -0.24 9.01
C THR A 45 2.02 0.14 9.22
N ILE A 46 1.32 -0.63 10.04
CA ILE A 46 -0.13 -0.64 10.17
C ILE A 46 -0.46 -0.16 11.58
N GLN A 47 -1.31 0.86 11.68
CA GLN A 47 -1.77 1.39 12.96
C GLN A 47 -2.50 0.31 13.77
N ALA A 48 -2.44 0.40 15.10
CA ALA A 48 -3.11 -0.55 15.97
C ALA A 48 -4.62 -0.63 15.67
N LYS A 49 -5.20 -1.84 15.76
CA LYS A 49 -6.59 -2.18 15.42
C LYS A 49 -6.94 -2.13 13.93
N TRP A 50 -5.97 -1.85 13.06
CA TRP A 50 -6.15 -1.93 11.62
C TRP A 50 -5.48 -3.18 11.06
N HIS A 51 -6.04 -3.68 9.96
CA HIS A 51 -5.59 -4.89 9.29
C HIS A 51 -5.37 -4.63 7.80
N LEU A 52 -4.22 -5.07 7.30
CA LEU A 52 -3.88 -5.07 5.87
C LEU A 52 -4.04 -6.49 5.32
N TYR A 53 -4.77 -6.63 4.23
CA TYR A 53 -4.98 -7.94 3.60
C TYR A 53 -3.73 -8.46 2.88
N SER A 54 -3.46 -9.75 3.05
CA SER A 54 -2.44 -10.52 2.32
C SER A 54 -2.69 -10.50 0.80
N GLN A 55 -1.65 -10.71 -0.01
CA GLN A 55 -1.79 -10.93 -1.47
C GLN A 55 -2.48 -12.27 -1.76
N SER A 56 -2.38 -13.22 -0.84
CA SER A 56 -3.04 -14.52 -0.93
C SER A 56 -4.20 -14.61 0.07
N GLN A 57 -5.40 -14.79 -0.47
CA GLN A 57 -6.63 -14.94 0.30
C GLN A 57 -7.20 -16.35 0.14
N PRO A 58 -7.99 -16.82 1.12
CA PRO A 58 -8.90 -17.96 0.97
C PRO A 58 -9.90 -17.76 -0.19
N GLU A 59 -10.46 -18.85 -0.72
CA GLU A 59 -11.43 -18.78 -1.83
C GLU A 59 -12.75 -18.09 -1.45
N ASP A 60 -13.15 -18.19 -0.18
CA ASP A 60 -14.34 -17.57 0.41
C ASP A 60 -14.15 -16.09 0.79
N ALA A 61 -12.95 -15.54 0.58
CA ALA A 61 -12.64 -14.18 0.98
C ALA A 61 -13.33 -13.14 0.08
N ILE A 62 -13.96 -12.16 0.72
CA ILE A 62 -14.52 -10.96 0.06
C ILE A 62 -13.57 -9.74 0.15
N ALA A 63 -12.42 -9.94 0.81
CA ALA A 63 -11.38 -8.93 1.00
C ALA A 63 -10.65 -8.61 -0.31
N ILE A 64 -10.33 -7.34 -0.55
CA ILE A 64 -9.49 -6.93 -1.69
C ILE A 64 -8.02 -7.17 -1.32
N PRO A 65 -7.31 -8.12 -1.96
CA PRO A 65 -5.93 -8.45 -1.62
C PRO A 65 -4.99 -7.27 -1.90
N THR A 66 -3.91 -7.17 -1.13
CA THR A 66 -2.80 -6.29 -1.50
C THR A 66 -2.21 -6.77 -2.82
N ALA A 67 -1.89 -5.86 -3.74
CA ALA A 67 -1.31 -6.19 -5.04
C ALA A 67 -0.19 -5.21 -5.41
N PHE A 68 0.89 -5.74 -5.99
CA PHE A 68 2.00 -4.94 -6.48
C PHE A 68 2.06 -4.99 -8.00
N VAL A 69 2.11 -3.81 -8.63
CA VAL A 69 2.29 -3.67 -10.07
C VAL A 69 3.59 -2.93 -10.33
N PHE A 70 4.54 -3.61 -10.95
CA PHE A 70 5.83 -3.03 -11.34
C PHE A 70 5.77 -2.51 -12.77
N SER A 71 6.29 -1.31 -13.00
CA SER A 71 6.44 -0.77 -14.35
C SER A 71 7.48 -1.59 -15.12
N PRO A 72 7.24 -1.89 -16.41
CA PRO A 72 8.22 -2.55 -17.25
C PRO A 72 9.54 -1.76 -17.29
N ASN A 73 10.66 -2.47 -17.14
CA ASN A 73 11.99 -1.89 -17.27
C ASN A 73 12.92 -2.90 -17.94
N PRO A 74 13.45 -2.61 -19.15
CA PRO A 74 14.28 -3.58 -19.87
C PRO A 74 15.63 -3.85 -19.22
N LEU A 75 16.07 -3.01 -18.27
CA LEU A 75 17.39 -3.07 -17.63
C LEU A 75 17.49 -4.08 -16.48
N PHE A 76 16.38 -4.66 -16.04
CA PHE A 76 16.37 -5.71 -15.02
C PHE A 76 15.32 -6.78 -15.31
N THR A 77 15.35 -7.84 -14.50
CA THR A 77 14.30 -8.86 -14.46
C THR A 77 13.79 -9.03 -13.02
N LEU A 78 12.49 -9.26 -12.88
CA LEU A 78 11.89 -9.66 -11.61
C LEU A 78 12.09 -11.16 -11.43
N GLN A 79 12.60 -11.58 -10.28
CA GLN A 79 12.86 -12.98 -9.96
C GLN A 79 11.75 -13.50 -9.04
N GLY A 80 10.88 -14.34 -9.59
CA GLY A 80 9.74 -14.89 -8.85
C GLY A 80 8.67 -13.86 -8.48
N LYS A 81 7.76 -14.27 -7.60
CA LYS A 81 6.67 -13.44 -7.07
C LYS A 81 7.14 -12.66 -5.83
N VAL A 82 6.43 -11.60 -5.49
CA VAL A 82 6.60 -10.86 -4.24
C VAL A 82 6.33 -11.79 -3.05
N LYS A 83 7.30 -11.89 -2.15
CA LYS A 83 7.18 -12.67 -0.91
C LYS A 83 6.71 -11.81 0.24
N GLU A 84 5.94 -12.40 1.14
CA GLU A 84 5.46 -11.74 2.35
C GLU A 84 6.21 -12.27 3.57
N THR A 85 6.56 -11.38 4.48
CA THR A 85 7.19 -11.75 5.76
C THR A 85 6.57 -10.92 6.86
N GLY A 86 5.84 -11.60 7.73
CA GLY A 86 5.09 -11.03 8.84
C GLY A 86 4.35 -12.14 9.58
N LYS A 87 3.73 -11.81 10.71
CA LYS A 87 2.85 -12.74 11.42
C LYS A 87 1.48 -12.71 10.75
N MET A 88 1.26 -13.62 9.79
CA MET A 88 -0.04 -13.72 9.11
C MET A 88 -1.11 -14.19 10.10
N GLU A 89 -2.23 -13.49 10.09
CA GLU A 89 -3.42 -13.77 10.89
C GLU A 89 -4.50 -14.33 9.97
N LYS A 90 -5.09 -15.46 10.37
CA LYS A 90 -6.26 -16.03 9.70
C LYS A 90 -7.50 -15.57 10.46
N TYR A 91 -8.26 -14.69 9.85
CA TYR A 91 -9.51 -14.17 10.38
C TYR A 91 -10.69 -14.91 9.74
N THR A 92 -11.74 -15.16 10.52
CA THR A 92 -12.99 -15.73 10.04
C THR A 92 -14.14 -14.95 10.65
N ASP A 93 -14.96 -14.36 9.80
CA ASP A 93 -16.22 -13.75 10.19
C ASP A 93 -17.27 -14.86 10.34
N LYS A 94 -17.70 -15.13 11.58
CA LYS A 94 -18.71 -16.16 11.85
C LYS A 94 -20.12 -15.79 11.37
N THR A 95 -20.40 -14.50 11.21
CA THR A 95 -21.71 -14.00 10.80
C THR A 95 -21.88 -14.15 9.30
N LEU A 96 -20.85 -13.78 8.54
CA LEU A 96 -20.83 -13.83 7.09
C LEU A 96 -20.34 -15.17 6.53
N GLY A 97 -19.66 -15.97 7.35
CA GLY A 97 -19.08 -17.25 6.94
C GLY A 97 -17.90 -17.10 5.97
N VAL A 98 -17.23 -15.95 6.00
CA VAL A 98 -16.09 -15.63 5.11
C VAL A 98 -14.79 -15.52 5.90
N SER A 99 -13.69 -15.84 5.25
CA SER A 99 -12.36 -15.82 5.83
C SER A 99 -11.45 -14.77 5.17
N ALA A 100 -10.42 -14.34 5.89
CA ALA A 100 -9.40 -13.45 5.35
C ALA A 100 -8.03 -13.77 5.96
N ASN A 101 -6.99 -13.70 5.12
CA ASN A 101 -5.61 -13.64 5.57
C ASN A 101 -5.19 -12.16 5.69
N GLN A 102 -4.72 -11.76 6.86
CA GLN A 102 -4.40 -10.36 7.13
C GLN A 102 -3.15 -10.21 7.99
N TYR A 103 -2.67 -8.98 8.09
CA TYR A 103 -1.53 -8.60 8.92
C TYR A 103 -1.90 -7.42 9.81
N SER A 104 -1.35 -7.46 11.02
CA SER A 104 -1.38 -6.38 12.00
C SER A 104 0.04 -5.88 12.27
N ASN A 105 0.17 -4.62 12.72
CA ASN A 105 1.43 -3.94 13.07
C ASN A 105 2.40 -3.73 11.89
N THR A 106 2.96 -4.81 11.33
CA THR A 106 3.90 -4.71 10.21
C THR A 106 3.91 -5.97 9.36
N VAL A 107 4.12 -5.76 8.05
CA VAL A 107 4.45 -6.81 7.10
C VAL A 107 5.47 -6.27 6.10
N MET A 108 6.43 -7.11 5.74
CA MET A 108 7.41 -6.84 4.70
C MET A 108 7.04 -7.59 3.43
N PHE A 109 6.94 -6.86 2.32
CA PHE A 109 6.84 -7.45 0.99
C PHE A 109 8.21 -7.34 0.31
N THR A 110 8.70 -8.44 -0.26
CA THR A 110 10.05 -8.50 -0.86
C THR A 110 9.97 -8.96 -2.30
N GLN A 111 10.45 -8.13 -3.23
CA GLN A 111 10.64 -8.48 -4.64
C GLN A 111 12.12 -8.58 -4.94
N VAL A 112 12.57 -9.73 -5.45
CA VAL A 112 13.96 -9.88 -5.91
C VAL A 112 14.08 -9.37 -7.34
N VAL A 113 15.12 -8.57 -7.59
CA VAL A 113 15.40 -7.93 -8.89
C VAL A 113 16.83 -8.23 -9.29
N LYS A 114 17.05 -8.60 -10.55
CA LYS A 114 18.38 -8.83 -11.12
C LYS A 114 18.64 -7.87 -12.28
N LEU A 115 19.65 -7.02 -12.18
CA LEU A 115 20.10 -6.13 -13.25
C LEU A 115 20.72 -6.94 -14.39
N LYS A 116 20.49 -6.50 -15.64
CA LYS A 116 21.06 -7.14 -16.83
C LYS A 116 22.49 -6.68 -17.15
N GLY A 117 23.05 -5.74 -16.38
CA GLY A 117 24.38 -5.19 -16.57
C GLY A 117 24.78 -4.25 -15.44
N ASN A 118 25.95 -3.61 -15.59
CA ASN A 118 26.42 -2.57 -14.66
C ASN A 118 25.77 -1.23 -15.01
N VAL A 119 24.46 -1.13 -14.78
CA VAL A 119 23.64 0.04 -15.11
C VAL A 119 22.97 0.58 -13.87
N LYS A 120 22.99 1.90 -13.70
CA LYS A 120 22.19 2.57 -12.67
C LYS A 120 20.75 2.66 -13.17
N THR A 121 19.81 2.21 -12.36
CA THR A 121 18.38 2.25 -12.72
C THR A 121 17.52 2.36 -11.46
N SER A 122 16.21 2.35 -11.64
CA SER A 122 15.25 2.31 -10.54
C SER A 122 14.13 1.35 -10.88
N ILE A 123 13.62 0.67 -9.86
CA ILE A 123 12.33 -0.01 -9.94
C ILE A 123 11.23 1.00 -9.59
N THR A 124 10.20 1.04 -10.43
CA THR A 124 9.00 1.86 -10.18
C THR A 124 7.78 0.97 -10.22
N GLY A 125 6.73 1.40 -9.54
CA GLY A 125 5.48 0.67 -9.52
C GLY A 125 4.49 1.30 -8.57
N ASN A 126 3.45 0.55 -8.27
CA ASN A 126 2.48 0.92 -7.26
C ASN A 126 2.03 -0.30 -6.46
N VAL A 127 1.60 -0.03 -5.22
CA VAL A 127 0.86 -0.97 -4.40
C VAL A 127 -0.59 -0.52 -4.34
N GLU A 128 -1.50 -1.44 -4.63
CA GLU A 128 -2.93 -1.31 -4.41
C GLU A 128 -3.32 -2.15 -3.20
N TYR A 129 -4.06 -1.58 -2.26
CA TYR A 129 -4.44 -2.29 -1.03
C TYR A 129 -5.72 -1.75 -0.42
N GLN A 130 -6.35 -2.58 0.41
CA GLN A 130 -7.47 -2.19 1.27
C GLN A 130 -7.08 -2.39 2.73
N THR A 131 -7.65 -1.58 3.62
CA THR A 131 -7.43 -1.69 5.06
C THR A 131 -8.77 -1.62 5.79
N CYS A 132 -8.96 -2.50 6.77
CA CYS A 132 -10.16 -2.55 7.59
C CYS A 132 -9.80 -2.55 9.07
N ASP A 133 -10.69 -2.02 9.89
CA ASP A 133 -10.74 -2.28 11.32
C ASP A 133 -11.94 -3.21 11.62
N ASP A 134 -12.27 -3.40 12.89
CA ASP A 134 -13.37 -4.27 13.32
C ASP A 134 -14.78 -3.75 12.93
N GLU A 135 -14.90 -2.47 12.54
CA GLU A 135 -16.18 -1.81 12.27
C GLU A 135 -16.38 -1.51 10.78
N LYS A 136 -15.30 -1.22 10.05
CA LYS A 136 -15.36 -0.73 8.68
C LYS A 136 -14.11 -1.04 7.87
N CYS A 137 -14.32 -1.10 6.56
CA CYS A 137 -13.28 -1.08 5.56
C CYS A 137 -13.17 0.30 4.91
N LEU A 138 -11.94 0.78 4.72
CA LEU A 138 -11.68 1.97 3.92
C LEU A 138 -11.74 1.64 2.42
N PRO A 139 -12.03 2.63 1.56
CA PRO A 139 -11.85 2.47 0.12
C PRO A 139 -10.41 2.05 -0.22
N PRO A 140 -10.20 1.20 -1.24
CA PRO A 140 -8.87 0.83 -1.68
C PRO A 140 -8.01 2.05 -2.01
N LYS A 141 -6.71 1.94 -1.73
CA LYS A 141 -5.72 2.99 -2.00
C LYS A 141 -4.64 2.48 -2.92
N LYS A 142 -4.09 3.41 -3.71
CA LYS A 142 -2.93 3.20 -4.56
C LYS A 142 -1.78 4.09 -4.08
N VAL A 143 -0.61 3.50 -3.86
CA VAL A 143 0.61 4.23 -3.50
C VAL A 143 1.69 3.91 -4.52
N ASN A 144 2.14 4.94 -5.24
CA ASN A 144 3.25 4.83 -6.18
C ASN A 144 4.59 4.81 -5.43
N PHE A 145 5.55 4.06 -5.95
CA PHE A 145 6.92 4.03 -5.43
C PHE A 145 7.95 4.10 -6.54
N LYS A 146 9.13 4.60 -6.17
CA LYS A 146 10.36 4.56 -6.97
C LYS A 146 11.51 4.27 -6.02
N VAL A 147 12.27 3.22 -6.31
CA VAL A 147 13.43 2.80 -5.51
C VAL A 147 14.64 2.67 -6.43
N ALA A 148 15.73 3.34 -6.08
CA ALA A 148 16.99 3.22 -6.80
C ALA A 148 17.61 1.83 -6.61
N LEU A 149 18.25 1.32 -7.67
CA LEU A 149 19.01 0.07 -7.67
C LEU A 149 20.48 0.42 -7.98
N ASP A 150 21.25 0.71 -6.93
CA ASP A 150 22.61 1.26 -6.96
C ASP A 150 23.67 0.39 -6.26
#